data_AF-A0A0J5FUI1-F1
#
_entry.id   AF-A0A0J5FUI1-F1
#
_cell.length_a   1.000
_cell.length_b   1.000
_cell.length_c   1.000
_cell.angle_alpha   90.00
_cell.angle_beta   90.00
_cell.angle_gamma   90.00
#
_symmetry.space_group_name_H-M   'P 1'
#
loop_
_entity.id
_entity.type
_entity.pdbx_description
1 polymer ?
#
loop_
_entity_poly.entity_id
_entity_poly.type
_entity_poly.pdbx_seq_one_letter_code
_entity_poly.pdbx_strand_id
1 'polypeptide(L)'
;MTYQQAGYVAIAKRILGWIIFVPAFLSTLVSVINLAWQHGAKGDGISAVLNDFLKMMAEMIKFNTSFLDFFWKHSPTPDSMAGITGENIGFFIIYILMFVGLAMSASGLRMYRQFKFIKEHIEDQMVLEQAKESGITKEELEAKIKFPRHSLFSQIFTLYISPIIVGAIAYFLSKLLGW
;
A
#
# COMPACT_ATOMS: atom_id res chain seq x y z
N MET A 1 6.06 0.55 -26.77
CA MET A 1 6.95 0.98 -25.68
C MET A 1 8.33 0.47 -26.05
N THR A 2 9.29 1.37 -26.23
CA THR A 2 10.70 1.00 -26.45
C THR A 2 11.27 0.38 -25.18
N TYR A 3 12.25 -0.51 -25.29
CA TYR A 3 12.79 -1.34 -24.20
C TYR A 3 13.16 -0.53 -22.93
N GLN A 4 13.86 0.59 -23.08
CA GLN A 4 14.19 1.46 -21.96
C GLN A 4 12.95 2.07 -21.28
N GLN A 5 11.92 2.42 -22.03
CA GLN A 5 10.69 3.03 -21.50
C GLN A 5 9.90 2.05 -20.62
N ALA A 6 9.94 0.73 -20.91
CA ALA A 6 9.23 -0.27 -20.12
C ALA A 6 9.80 -0.38 -18.68
N GLY A 7 11.13 -0.30 -18.53
CA GLY A 7 11.80 -0.30 -17.23
C GLY A 7 11.48 0.95 -16.40
N TYR A 8 11.58 2.15 -16.99
CA TYR A 8 11.26 3.41 -16.32
C TYR A 8 9.80 3.47 -15.87
N VAL A 9 8.86 3.02 -16.70
CA VAL A 9 7.43 2.98 -16.34
C VAL A 9 7.16 2.02 -15.18
N ALA A 10 7.85 0.88 -15.12
CA ALA A 10 7.71 -0.06 -14.00
C ALA A 10 8.20 0.53 -12.67
N ILE A 11 9.36 1.21 -12.69
CA ILE A 11 9.93 1.88 -11.52
C ILE A 11 9.06 3.07 -11.10
N ALA A 12 8.61 3.89 -12.05
CA ALA A 12 7.73 5.03 -11.78
C ALA A 12 6.42 4.59 -11.12
N LYS A 13 5.77 3.54 -11.63
CA LYS A 13 4.56 2.96 -11.00
C LYS A 13 4.83 2.50 -9.57
N ARG A 14 6.01 1.92 -9.29
CA ARG A 14 6.39 1.50 -7.95
C ARG A 14 6.57 2.69 -7.01
N ILE A 15 7.29 3.72 -7.44
CA ILE A 15 7.54 4.93 -6.64
C ILE A 15 6.22 5.64 -6.34
N LEU A 16 5.35 5.81 -7.33
CA LEU A 16 4.02 6.39 -7.14
C LEU A 16 3.18 5.58 -6.15
N GLY A 17 3.22 4.25 -6.23
CA GLY A 17 2.56 3.38 -5.26
C GLY A 17 3.04 3.60 -3.83
N TRP A 18 4.36 3.76 -3.63
CA TRP A 18 4.94 4.07 -2.31
C TRP A 18 4.58 5.48 -1.82
N ILE A 19 4.58 6.48 -2.70
CA ILE A 19 4.19 7.86 -2.38
C ILE A 19 2.73 7.92 -1.90
N ILE A 20 1.85 7.09 -2.46
CA ILE A 20 0.44 7.00 -2.03
C ILE A 20 0.31 6.15 -0.76
N PHE A 21 1.00 5.01 -0.70
CA PHE A 21 0.88 4.05 0.38
C PHE A 21 1.39 4.60 1.72
N VAL A 22 2.57 5.22 1.76
CA VAL A 22 3.20 5.61 3.04
C VAL A 22 2.35 6.63 3.80
N PRO A 23 1.89 7.74 3.19
CA PRO A 23 1.02 8.68 3.87
C PRO A 23 -0.31 8.05 4.27
N ALA A 24 -0.93 7.23 3.41
CA ALA A 24 -2.19 6.58 3.72
C ALA A 24 -2.07 5.57 4.88
N PHE A 25 -0.98 4.81 4.93
CA PHE A 25 -0.69 3.86 6.00
C PHE A 25 -0.43 4.57 7.33
N LEU A 26 0.41 5.60 7.33
CA LEU A 26 0.68 6.41 8.52
C LEU A 26 -0.60 7.08 9.03
N SER A 27 -1.39 7.66 8.14
CA SER A 27 -2.69 8.23 8.47
C SER A 27 -3.60 7.18 9.11
N THR A 28 -3.73 6.00 8.50
CA THR A 28 -4.60 4.93 9.02
C THR A 28 -4.15 4.46 10.41
N LEU A 29 -2.84 4.29 10.64
CA LEU A 29 -2.31 3.93 11.95
C LEU A 29 -2.63 4.99 13.01
N VAL A 30 -2.39 6.25 12.68
CA VAL A 30 -2.69 7.38 13.57
C VAL A 30 -4.18 7.48 13.88
N SER A 31 -5.05 7.24 12.89
CA SER A 31 -6.51 7.19 13.09
C SER A 31 -6.92 6.13 14.11
N VAL A 32 -6.34 4.92 14.01
CA VAL A 32 -6.62 3.82 14.94
C VAL A 32 -6.12 4.15 16.35
N ILE A 33 -4.92 4.72 16.47
CA ILE A 33 -4.37 5.11 17.77
C ILE A 33 -5.19 6.23 18.41
N ASN A 34 -5.61 7.23 17.62
CA ASN A 34 -6.50 8.28 18.11
C ASN A 34 -7.89 7.73 18.51
N LEU A 35 -8.42 6.74 17.79
CA LEU A 35 -9.65 6.06 18.17
C LEU A 35 -9.51 5.37 19.53
N ALA A 36 -8.39 4.67 19.76
CA ALA A 36 -8.08 4.06 21.04
C ALA A 36 -7.99 5.08 22.19
N TRP A 37 -7.43 6.26 21.91
CA TRP A 37 -7.37 7.36 22.86
C TRP A 37 -8.76 7.93 23.21
N GLN A 38 -9.66 8.06 22.23
CA GLN A 38 -11.02 8.59 22.43
C GLN A 38 -11.96 7.60 23.14
N HIS A 39 -11.89 6.31 22.82
CA HIS A 39 -12.76 5.28 23.40
C HIS A 39 -12.30 4.81 24.79
N GLY A 40 -11.20 5.37 25.30
CA GLY A 40 -10.65 5.13 26.63
C GLY A 40 -11.63 5.31 27.80
N ALA A 41 -12.76 6.00 27.60
CA ALA A 41 -13.60 6.51 28.70
C ALA A 41 -15.00 5.87 28.86
N LYS A 42 -15.40 4.88 28.04
CA LYS A 42 -16.82 4.45 27.97
C LYS A 42 -17.14 2.97 28.29
N GLY A 43 -16.19 2.19 28.81
CA GLY A 43 -16.45 0.78 29.18
C GLY A 43 -16.56 0.58 30.69
N ASP A 44 -17.62 -0.06 31.17
CA ASP A 44 -17.76 -0.48 32.57
C ASP A 44 -17.23 -1.93 32.72
N GLY A 45 -16.25 -2.16 33.63
CA GLY A 45 -15.65 -3.49 33.89
C GLY A 45 -14.22 -3.72 33.37
N ILE A 46 -13.87 -4.97 32.98
CA ILE A 46 -12.51 -5.40 32.55
C ILE A 46 -11.99 -4.59 31.34
N SER A 47 -12.89 -4.16 30.47
CA SER A 47 -12.59 -3.29 29.33
C SER A 47 -12.12 -1.89 29.76
N ALA A 48 -12.50 -1.39 30.95
CA ALA A 48 -12.07 -0.08 31.45
C ALA A 48 -10.55 -0.03 31.68
N VAL A 49 -10.01 -1.04 32.36
CA VAL A 49 -8.57 -1.13 32.66
C VAL A 49 -7.76 -1.28 31.36
N LEU A 50 -8.25 -2.11 30.43
CA LEU A 50 -7.62 -2.28 29.13
C LEU A 50 -7.65 -0.98 28.31
N ASN A 51 -8.77 -0.26 28.33
CA ASN A 51 -8.96 1.01 27.65
C ASN A 51 -8.05 2.11 28.23
N ASP A 52 -7.90 2.19 29.55
CA ASP A 52 -6.94 3.09 30.20
C ASP A 52 -5.49 2.76 29.80
N PHE A 53 -5.14 1.47 29.73
CA PHE A 53 -3.84 1.04 29.26
C PHE A 53 -3.61 1.41 27.78
N LEU A 54 -4.59 1.19 26.91
CA LEU A 54 -4.51 1.58 25.49
C LEU A 54 -4.39 3.09 25.32
N LYS A 55 -5.09 3.87 26.14
CA LYS A 55 -4.98 5.33 26.16
C LYS A 55 -3.58 5.78 26.57
N MET A 56 -3.02 5.22 27.64
CA MET A 56 -1.65 5.50 28.07
C MET A 56 -0.64 5.13 26.98
N MET A 57 -0.82 3.98 26.32
CA MET A 57 0.03 3.58 25.21
C MET A 57 -0.08 4.55 24.02
N ALA A 58 -1.28 5.00 23.68
CA ALA A 58 -1.51 5.99 22.64
C ALA A 58 -0.81 7.32 22.95
N GLU A 59 -0.85 7.78 24.20
CA GLU A 59 -0.16 8.98 24.66
C GLU A 59 1.36 8.83 24.59
N MET A 60 1.90 7.68 25.02
CA MET A 60 3.34 7.38 24.93
C MET A 60 3.82 7.31 23.47
N ILE A 61 3.04 6.69 22.58
CA ILE A 61 3.36 6.63 21.15
C ILE A 61 3.34 8.04 20.54
N LYS A 62 2.30 8.83 20.82
CA LYS A 62 2.19 10.21 20.33
C LYS A 62 3.35 11.09 20.81
N PHE A 63 3.73 10.96 22.08
CA PHE A 63 4.86 11.67 22.65
C PHE A 63 6.19 11.31 21.96
N ASN A 64 6.41 10.02 21.68
CA ASN A 64 7.63 9.54 21.04
C ASN A 64 7.66 9.75 19.51
N THR A 65 6.53 10.09 18.89
CA THR A 65 6.40 10.24 17.42
C THR A 65 6.04 11.66 17.00
N SER A 66 6.73 12.65 17.57
CA SER A 66 6.57 14.07 17.23
C SER A 66 6.79 14.37 15.74
N PHE A 67 7.60 13.57 15.03
CA PHE A 67 7.77 13.69 13.58
C PHE A 67 6.49 13.38 12.77
N LEU A 68 5.48 12.76 13.37
CA LEU A 68 4.16 12.48 12.77
C LEU A 68 3.10 13.52 13.16
N ASP A 69 3.47 14.67 13.74
CA ASP A 69 2.52 15.69 14.25
C ASP A 69 1.50 16.15 13.18
N PHE A 70 1.91 16.21 11.91
CA PHE A 70 1.00 16.47 10.80
C PHE A 70 -0.15 15.46 10.74
N PHE A 71 0.17 14.17 10.84
CA PHE A 71 -0.81 13.09 10.84
C PHE A 71 -1.63 13.08 12.13
N TRP A 72 -1.01 13.31 13.29
CA TRP A 72 -1.71 13.36 14.58
C TRP A 72 -2.84 14.40 14.60
N LYS A 73 -2.70 15.49 13.86
CA LYS A 73 -3.68 16.60 13.79
C LYS A 73 -4.69 16.48 12.66
N HIS A 74 -4.31 15.91 11.51
CA HIS A 74 -5.15 15.89 10.30
C HIS A 74 -5.72 14.52 9.95
N SER A 75 -5.27 13.45 10.62
CA SER A 75 -5.78 12.13 10.30
C SER A 75 -7.21 11.96 10.82
N PRO A 76 -8.16 11.55 9.97
CA PRO A 76 -9.56 11.39 10.34
C PRO A 76 -9.73 10.23 11.34
N THR A 77 -10.47 10.45 12.42
CA THR A 77 -10.79 9.43 13.42
C THR A 77 -12.21 8.92 13.20
N PRO A 78 -12.42 7.62 12.94
CA PRO A 78 -13.77 7.13 12.77
C PRO A 78 -14.51 7.11 14.11
N ASP A 79 -15.77 7.56 14.10
CA ASP A 79 -16.68 7.51 15.24
C ASP A 79 -17.77 6.46 14.96
N SER A 80 -17.86 5.44 15.82
CA SER A 80 -18.87 4.37 15.73
C SER A 80 -20.30 4.88 15.99
N MET A 81 -20.46 6.00 16.71
CA MET A 81 -21.75 6.55 17.12
C MET A 81 -22.31 7.58 16.14
N ALA A 82 -21.44 8.28 15.42
CA ALA A 82 -21.85 9.20 14.37
C ALA A 82 -21.87 8.44 13.02
N GLY A 83 -23.01 8.42 12.31
CA GLY A 83 -23.19 7.63 11.10
C GLY A 83 -22.25 7.99 9.93
N ILE A 84 -22.75 8.63 8.88
CA ILE A 84 -21.92 9.07 7.75
C ILE A 84 -21.44 10.50 8.04
N THR A 85 -20.32 10.63 8.75
CA THR A 85 -19.64 11.92 8.99
C THR A 85 -18.45 12.12 8.05
N GLY A 86 -17.99 13.36 7.91
CA GLY A 86 -16.79 13.69 7.14
C GLY A 86 -15.54 12.94 7.62
N GLU A 87 -15.44 12.68 8.92
CA GLU A 87 -14.34 11.91 9.52
C GLU A 87 -14.42 10.42 9.14
N ASN A 88 -15.61 9.81 9.22
CA ASN A 88 -15.81 8.42 8.80
C ASN A 88 -15.51 8.23 7.31
N ILE A 89 -16.02 9.11 6.45
CA ILE A 89 -15.73 9.07 5.01
C ILE A 89 -14.24 9.27 4.76
N GLY A 90 -13.63 10.25 5.42
CA GLY A 90 -12.20 10.52 5.31
C GLY A 90 -11.36 9.29 5.67
N PHE A 91 -11.71 8.62 6.78
CA PHE A 91 -11.08 7.39 7.21
C PHE A 91 -11.22 6.27 6.17
N PHE A 92 -12.42 6.05 5.61
CA PHE A 92 -12.62 5.04 4.56
C PHE A 92 -11.81 5.36 3.30
N ILE A 93 -11.71 6.64 2.91
CA ILE A 93 -10.93 7.06 1.75
C ILE A 93 -9.44 6.73 1.97
N ILE A 94 -8.84 7.17 3.08
CA ILE A 94 -7.42 6.87 3.37
C ILE A 94 -7.16 5.37 3.49
N TYR A 95 -8.12 4.64 4.08
CA TYR A 95 -8.04 3.19 4.25
C TYR A 95 -8.00 2.48 2.90
N ILE A 96 -8.89 2.83 1.96
CA ILE A 96 -8.88 2.26 0.61
C ILE A 96 -7.62 2.70 -0.14
N LEU A 97 -7.23 3.99 0.00
CA LEU A 97 -6.07 4.56 -0.68
C LEU A 97 -4.76 3.83 -0.32
N MET A 98 -4.64 3.35 0.92
CA MET A 98 -3.55 2.49 1.38
C MET A 98 -3.42 1.22 0.52
N PHE A 99 -4.52 0.49 0.29
CA PHE A 99 -4.50 -0.72 -0.54
C PHE A 99 -4.31 -0.41 -2.02
N VAL A 100 -4.82 0.73 -2.50
CA VAL A 100 -4.56 1.20 -3.87
C VAL A 100 -3.06 1.44 -4.07
N GLY A 101 -2.38 2.08 -3.12
CA GLY A 101 -0.93 2.29 -3.15
C GLY A 101 -0.15 0.97 -3.17
N LEU A 102 -0.54 0.01 -2.32
CA LEU A 102 0.05 -1.35 -2.33
C LEU A 102 -0.15 -2.07 -3.66
N ALA A 103 -1.37 -2.04 -4.20
CA ALA A 103 -1.68 -2.69 -5.47
C ALA A 103 -0.90 -2.08 -6.64
N MET A 104 -0.74 -0.75 -6.64
CA MET A 104 0.07 -0.04 -7.63
C MET A 104 1.55 -0.44 -7.53
N SER A 105 2.11 -0.47 -6.32
CA SER A 105 3.50 -0.86 -6.07
C SER A 105 3.79 -2.30 -6.48
N ALA A 106 2.92 -3.24 -6.10
CA ALA A 106 3.02 -4.64 -6.49
C ALA A 106 2.87 -4.85 -8.01
N SER A 107 2.14 -3.96 -8.70
CA SER A 107 1.99 -4.03 -10.16
C SER A 107 3.28 -3.60 -10.85
N GLY A 108 3.95 -2.56 -10.33
CA GLY A 108 5.28 -2.18 -10.77
C GLY A 108 6.31 -3.30 -10.58
N LEU A 109 6.24 -4.02 -9.45
CA LEU A 109 7.15 -5.14 -9.15
C LEU A 109 7.02 -6.31 -10.13
N ARG A 110 5.80 -6.66 -10.55
CA ARG A 110 5.58 -7.72 -11.55
C ARG A 110 6.06 -7.31 -12.94
N MET A 111 5.79 -6.06 -13.33
CA MET A 111 6.27 -5.50 -14.59
C MET A 111 7.81 -5.45 -14.64
N TYR A 112 8.46 -5.13 -13.52
CA TYR A 112 9.93 -5.13 -13.42
C TYR A 112 10.53 -6.55 -13.53
N ARG A 113 9.93 -7.56 -12.91
CA ARG A 113 10.40 -8.95 -13.00
C ARG A 113 10.38 -9.49 -14.43
N GLN A 114 9.31 -9.20 -15.16
CA GLN A 114 9.21 -9.59 -16.57
C GLN A 114 10.18 -8.81 -17.44
N PHE A 115 10.35 -7.51 -17.20
CA PHE A 115 11.37 -6.73 -17.90
C PHE A 115 12.77 -7.31 -17.70
N LYS A 116 13.12 -7.69 -16.46
CA LYS A 116 14.40 -8.33 -16.15
C LYS A 116 14.56 -9.68 -16.87
N PHE A 117 13.53 -10.52 -16.88
CA PHE A 117 13.56 -11.80 -17.60
C PHE A 117 13.74 -11.62 -19.12
N ILE A 118 13.05 -10.65 -19.72
CA ILE A 118 13.18 -10.34 -21.15
C ILE A 118 14.57 -9.77 -21.45
N LYS A 119 15.11 -8.91 -20.58
CA LYS A 119 16.48 -8.39 -20.67
C LYS A 119 17.51 -9.52 -20.70
N GLU A 120 17.41 -10.44 -19.73
CA GLU A 120 18.32 -11.58 -19.61
C GLU A 120 18.26 -12.47 -20.87
N HIS A 121 17.06 -12.75 -21.37
CA HIS A 121 16.90 -13.54 -22.61
C HIS A 121 17.48 -12.86 -23.86
N ILE A 122 17.37 -11.53 -23.97
CA ILE A 122 17.98 -10.78 -25.08
C ILE A 122 19.51 -10.83 -24.99
N GLU A 123 20.07 -10.64 -23.79
CA GLU A 123 21.52 -10.72 -23.56
C GLU A 123 22.05 -12.13 -23.86
N ASP A 124 21.34 -13.19 -23.47
CA ASP A 124 21.73 -14.58 -23.76
C ASP A 124 21.70 -14.89 -25.27
N GLN A 125 20.65 -14.46 -25.99
CA GLN A 125 20.56 -14.63 -27.45
C GLN A 125 21.66 -13.87 -28.18
N MET A 126 22.01 -12.68 -27.70
CA MET A 126 23.12 -11.91 -28.24
C MET A 126 24.48 -12.60 -28.08
N VAL A 127 24.75 -13.20 -26.92
CA VAL A 127 25.99 -13.96 -26.68
C VAL A 127 26.04 -15.19 -27.61
N LEU A 128 24.91 -15.88 -27.79
CA LEU A 128 24.79 -17.02 -28.70
C LEU A 128 24.95 -16.63 -30.17
N GLU A 129 24.44 -15.46 -30.59
CA GLU A 129 24.56 -14.96 -31.95
C GLU A 129 25.95 -14.37 -32.25
N GLN A 130 26.59 -13.70 -31.28
CA GLN A 130 28.00 -13.31 -31.36
C GLN A 130 28.92 -14.53 -31.47
N ALA A 131 28.61 -15.60 -30.73
CA ALA A 131 29.32 -16.88 -30.84
C ALA A 131 29.07 -17.60 -32.18
N LYS A 132 27.98 -17.26 -32.90
CA LYS A 132 27.61 -17.82 -34.22
C LYS A 132 28.06 -16.97 -35.42
N GLU A 133 28.79 -15.87 -35.20
CA GLU A 133 29.28 -14.95 -36.25
C GLU A 133 28.18 -14.39 -37.20
N SER A 134 26.90 -14.37 -36.78
CA SER A 134 25.77 -14.03 -37.67
C SER A 134 25.39 -12.54 -37.71
N GLY A 135 26.10 -11.65 -36.99
CA GLY A 135 26.08 -10.21 -37.24
C GLY A 135 24.73 -9.48 -37.08
N ILE A 136 23.76 -10.03 -36.36
CA ILE A 136 22.47 -9.38 -36.13
C ILE A 136 22.64 -8.31 -35.05
N THR A 137 22.26 -7.06 -35.35
CA THR A 137 22.42 -5.90 -34.45
C THR A 137 21.27 -5.80 -33.44
N LYS A 138 21.60 -5.37 -32.21
CA LYS A 138 20.66 -5.17 -31.07
C LYS A 138 19.32 -4.53 -31.45
N GLU A 139 19.36 -3.61 -32.40
CA GLU A 139 18.23 -2.76 -32.79
C GLU A 139 17.14 -3.52 -33.57
N GLU A 140 17.49 -4.55 -34.34
CA GLU A 140 16.51 -5.37 -35.09
C GLU A 140 15.77 -6.37 -34.18
N LEU A 141 16.46 -6.92 -33.18
CA LEU A 141 15.88 -7.81 -32.18
C LEU A 141 14.96 -7.04 -31.23
N GLU A 142 15.32 -5.82 -30.82
CA GLU A 142 14.47 -4.96 -30.01
C GLU A 142 13.19 -4.51 -30.76
N ALA A 143 13.26 -4.32 -32.08
CA ALA A 143 12.12 -3.88 -32.91
C ALA A 143 11.00 -4.93 -33.04
N LYS A 144 11.32 -6.23 -32.91
CA LYS A 144 10.33 -7.31 -33.00
C LYS A 144 9.56 -7.59 -31.71
N ILE A 145 10.00 -7.06 -30.56
CA ILE A 145 9.43 -7.38 -29.26
C ILE A 145 8.28 -6.42 -28.92
N LYS A 146 7.04 -6.90 -29.12
CA LYS A 146 5.83 -6.21 -28.62
C LYS A 146 5.61 -6.53 -27.14
N PHE A 147 5.80 -5.54 -26.27
CA PHE A 147 5.53 -5.67 -24.84
C PHE A 147 4.03 -5.92 -24.53
N PRO A 148 3.68 -6.94 -23.73
CA PRO A 148 2.34 -7.10 -23.19
C PRO A 148 2.00 -5.97 -22.20
N ARG A 149 0.83 -5.36 -22.34
CA ARG A 149 0.33 -4.33 -21.41
C ARG A 149 -0.18 -5.00 -20.13
N HIS A 150 0.49 -4.77 -19.00
CA HIS A 150 -0.01 -5.19 -17.69
C HIS A 150 -0.82 -4.10 -17.00
N SER A 151 -2.05 -4.47 -16.64
CA SER A 151 -3.06 -3.62 -16.00
C SER A 151 -3.00 -3.75 -14.47
N LEU A 152 -3.18 -2.62 -13.77
CA LEU A 152 -3.25 -2.51 -12.31
C LEU A 152 -4.35 -3.40 -11.70
N PHE A 153 -5.39 -3.72 -12.48
CA PHE A 153 -6.57 -4.48 -12.06
C PHE A 153 -6.37 -6.00 -11.95
N SER A 154 -5.22 -6.54 -12.35
CA SER A 154 -4.88 -7.97 -12.14
C SER A 154 -4.55 -8.30 -10.67
N GLN A 155 -4.54 -7.29 -9.80
CA GLN A 155 -4.23 -7.38 -8.37
C GLN A 155 -5.45 -7.70 -7.50
N ILE A 156 -6.31 -8.63 -7.92
CA ILE A 156 -7.61 -8.86 -7.25
C ILE A 156 -7.43 -9.13 -5.75
N PHE A 157 -6.41 -9.89 -5.38
CA PHE A 157 -6.13 -10.21 -3.98
C PHE A 157 -5.76 -8.99 -3.14
N THR A 158 -4.77 -8.20 -3.56
CA THR A 158 -4.29 -7.03 -2.82
C THR A 158 -5.31 -5.90 -2.77
N LEU A 159 -6.06 -5.70 -3.85
CA LEU A 159 -6.96 -4.56 -3.99
C LEU A 159 -8.35 -4.80 -3.40
N TYR A 160 -8.86 -6.04 -3.43
CA TYR A 160 -10.22 -6.34 -3.00
C TYR A 160 -10.29 -7.29 -1.80
N ILE A 161 -9.42 -8.31 -1.72
CA ILE A 161 -9.49 -9.30 -0.63
C ILE A 161 -8.82 -8.76 0.64
N SER A 162 -7.63 -8.16 0.53
CA SER A 162 -6.90 -7.62 1.68
C SER A 162 -7.67 -6.54 2.47
N PRO A 163 -8.34 -5.55 1.85
CA PRO A 163 -9.16 -4.59 2.60
C PRO A 163 -10.32 -5.22 3.37
N ILE A 164 -10.91 -6.30 2.85
CA ILE A 164 -12.03 -6.99 3.52
C ILE A 164 -11.51 -7.74 4.75
N ILE A 165 -10.40 -8.47 4.61
CA ILE A 165 -9.80 -9.21 5.74
C ILE A 165 -9.37 -8.25 6.84
N VAL A 166 -8.65 -7.18 6.51
CA VAL A 166 -8.20 -6.19 7.49
C VAL A 166 -9.39 -5.50 8.16
N GLY A 167 -10.44 -5.18 7.39
CA GLY A 167 -11.67 -4.60 7.93
C GLY A 167 -12.40 -5.56 8.87
N ALA A 168 -12.45 -6.85 8.54
CA ALA A 168 -13.06 -7.88 9.39
C ALA A 168 -12.28 -8.08 10.71
N ILE A 169 -10.94 -8.06 10.66
CA ILE A 169 -10.09 -8.11 11.86
C ILE A 169 -10.32 -6.86 12.72
N ALA A 170 -10.34 -5.67 12.10
CA ALA A 170 -10.59 -4.42 12.81
C ALA A 170 -11.97 -4.42 13.49
N TYR A 171 -13.01 -4.90 12.79
CA TYR A 171 -14.35 -5.06 13.36
C TYR A 171 -14.38 -6.03 14.54
N PHE A 172 -13.69 -7.16 14.44
CA PHE A 172 -13.61 -8.13 15.53
C PHE A 172 -12.87 -7.56 16.75
N LEU A 173 -11.77 -6.83 16.53
CA LEU A 173 -11.02 -6.14 17.58
C LEU A 173 -11.85 -5.04 18.25
N SER A 174 -12.57 -4.21 17.47
CA SER A 174 -13.49 -3.20 18.00
C SER A 174 -14.52 -3.84 18.93
N LYS A 175 -15.14 -4.93 18.48
CA LYS A 175 -16.13 -5.68 19.25
C LYS A 175 -15.56 -6.30 20.53
N LEU A 176 -14.32 -6.79 20.48
CA LEU A 176 -13.61 -7.33 21.66
C LEU A 176 -13.31 -6.23 22.69
N LEU A 177 -12.94 -5.04 22.22
CA LEU A 177 -12.57 -3.89 23.05
C LEU A 177 -13.80 -3.12 23.56
N GLY A 178 -14.99 -3.42 23.04
CA GLY A 178 -16.24 -2.74 23.40
C GLY A 178 -16.39 -1.36 22.76
N TRP A 179 -15.75 -1.15 21.60
CA TRP A 179 -15.82 0.07 20.78
C TRP A 179 -16.86 -0.07 19.66
#